data_AF-A0A150PL24-F1
#
_entry.id   AF-A0A150PL24-F1
#
_cell.length_a   1.000
_cell.length_b   1.000
_cell.length_c   1.000
_cell.angle_alpha   90.00
_cell.angle_beta   90.00
_cell.angle_gamma   90.00
#
_symmetry.space_group_name_H-M   'P 1'
#
loop_
_entity.id
_entity.type
_entity.pdbx_description
1 polymer ?
#
loop_
_entity_poly.entity_id
_entity_poly.type
_entity_poly.pdbx_seq_one_letter_code
_entity_poly.pdbx_strand_id
1 'polypeptide(L)'
;MLGAASLISAALASGCGGSPPHAAPAKSPAQPALEARDGRGERRGTVEQRAQGEQREQREAQRAWCVYLEELYERATEQAKGWPKFEQCTRMTTMASPRMLRATSECSLAALRRFEGDPFTAAYAEEVSRCGSDAMTATTLPRSDLAPFMAVLCGRIAGCGDLDYDTCRQSLEEGLGPQLERAIGAMNSRGRQEVRACFGKLACGGDLGPQISACLEPIMDDLLWLPG
;
A
#
# COMPACT_ATOMS: atom_id res chain seq x y z
N MET A 1 22.82 27.67 39.70
CA MET A 1 22.40 27.84 41.10
C MET A 1 20.89 28.05 41.13
N LEU A 2 20.21 27.35 42.04
CA LEU A 2 18.77 27.45 42.41
C LEU A 2 17.78 26.94 41.33
N GLY A 3 16.82 26.06 41.61
CA GLY A 3 16.41 25.41 42.86
C GLY A 3 15.35 24.33 42.54
N ALA A 4 15.39 23.23 43.30
CA ALA A 4 14.43 22.14 43.25
C ALA A 4 13.12 22.52 43.95
N ALA A 5 12.00 21.99 43.47
CA ALA A 5 10.77 21.88 44.24
C ALA A 5 10.03 20.59 43.87
N SER A 6 10.23 19.57 44.70
CA SER A 6 9.40 18.37 44.79
C SER A 6 8.05 18.72 45.39
N LEU A 7 6.97 18.18 44.83
CA LEU A 7 5.75 17.91 45.59
C LEU A 7 5.25 16.50 45.29
N ILE A 8 5.26 15.71 46.35
CA ILE A 8 4.78 14.34 46.49
C ILE A 8 3.26 14.41 46.62
N SER A 9 2.54 13.48 45.98
CA SER A 9 1.16 13.16 46.34
C SER A 9 1.00 11.66 46.42
N ALA A 10 0.97 11.16 47.65
CA ALA A 10 0.51 9.82 47.99
C ALA A 10 -0.93 9.92 48.49
N ALA A 11 -1.82 9.08 47.96
CA ALA A 11 -3.11 8.78 48.58
C ALA A 11 -3.27 7.26 48.59
N LEU A 12 -3.32 6.71 49.81
CA LEU A 12 -3.66 5.33 50.15
C LEU A 12 -5.16 5.25 50.46
N ALA A 13 -5.84 4.20 50.00
CA ALA A 13 -6.88 3.43 50.72
C ALA A 13 -7.38 2.31 49.79
N SER A 14 -7.01 1.04 49.98
CA SER A 14 -7.57 0.03 50.91
C SER A 14 -9.03 -0.40 50.61
N GLY A 15 -9.20 -1.69 50.30
CA GLY A 15 -10.51 -2.33 50.14
C GLY A 15 -10.41 -3.79 49.71
N CYS A 16 -10.01 -4.68 50.62
CA CYS A 16 -10.16 -6.14 50.48
C CYS A 16 -11.55 -6.57 50.97
N GLY A 17 -12.15 -7.57 50.31
CA GLY A 17 -13.03 -8.52 51.01
C GLY A 17 -14.25 -9.03 50.25
N GLY A 18 -14.26 -10.34 49.99
CA GLY A 18 -15.47 -11.17 50.20
C GLY A 18 -16.12 -11.81 48.97
N SER A 19 -15.94 -13.13 48.83
CA SER A 19 -16.83 -14.07 48.13
C SER A 19 -17.08 -15.27 49.07
N PRO A 20 -18.03 -16.20 48.80
CA PRO A 20 -19.47 -16.10 48.52
C PRO A 20 -20.28 -16.92 49.59
N PRO A 21 -21.58 -17.27 49.42
CA PRO A 21 -21.88 -18.61 48.85
C PRO A 21 -23.23 -18.81 48.12
N HIS A 22 -23.21 -19.86 47.28
CA HIS A 22 -24.25 -20.81 46.80
C HIS A 22 -25.75 -20.48 46.72
N ALA A 23 -26.30 -20.72 45.51
CA ALA A 23 -27.64 -21.31 45.32
C ALA A 23 -27.60 -22.39 44.23
N ALA A 24 -28.34 -23.48 44.45
CA ALA A 24 -28.33 -24.75 43.73
C ALA A 24 -29.30 -24.75 42.51
N PRO A 25 -29.38 -25.86 41.73
CA PRO A 25 -29.72 -25.84 40.31
C PRO A 25 -31.22 -25.92 40.02
N ALA A 26 -31.69 -25.19 39.00
CA ALA A 26 -33.00 -25.39 38.40
C ALA A 26 -32.83 -25.98 36.99
N LYS A 27 -33.25 -27.24 36.83
CA LYS A 27 -33.45 -27.91 35.55
C LYS A 27 -34.58 -27.20 34.79
N SER A 28 -34.27 -26.64 33.62
CA SER A 28 -35.27 -26.35 32.58
C SER A 28 -34.93 -27.13 31.31
N PRO A 29 -35.93 -27.66 30.61
CA PRO A 29 -35.76 -28.66 29.55
C PRO A 29 -35.21 -28.03 28.27
N ALA A 30 -34.42 -28.83 27.55
CA ALA A 30 -33.82 -28.51 26.27
C ALA A 30 -34.89 -28.06 25.24
N GLN A 31 -34.71 -26.86 24.70
CA GLN A 31 -35.28 -26.50 23.40
C GLN A 31 -34.32 -27.00 22.31
N PRO A 32 -34.84 -27.58 21.21
CA PRO A 32 -33.99 -28.01 20.10
C PRO A 32 -33.30 -26.81 19.49
N ALA A 33 -32.00 -26.95 19.26
CA ALA A 33 -31.16 -25.97 18.57
C ALA A 33 -31.80 -25.65 17.20
N LEU A 34 -32.33 -24.44 17.07
CA LEU A 34 -32.49 -23.81 15.77
C LEU A 34 -31.09 -23.73 15.16
N GLU A 35 -30.96 -24.39 14.01
CA GLU A 35 -29.77 -24.43 13.18
C GLU A 35 -29.10 -23.05 13.16
N ALA A 36 -27.93 -22.97 13.81
CA ALA A 36 -26.96 -21.94 13.50
C ALA A 36 -26.46 -22.22 12.08
N ARG A 37 -27.24 -21.80 11.08
CA ARG A 37 -26.79 -21.73 9.69
C ARG A 37 -25.51 -20.91 9.69
N ASP A 38 -24.45 -21.61 9.30
CA ASP A 38 -23.10 -21.11 9.09
C ASP A 38 -23.02 -19.66 8.60
N GLY A 39 -22.71 -18.74 9.51
CA GLY A 39 -22.14 -17.41 9.20
C GLY A 39 -20.73 -17.48 8.57
N ARG A 40 -20.31 -18.68 8.14
CA ARG A 40 -19.04 -18.97 7.48
C ARG A 40 -19.14 -18.81 5.96
N GLY A 41 -20.35 -18.87 5.38
CA GLY A 41 -20.61 -18.65 3.96
C GLY A 41 -20.60 -17.17 3.55
N GLU A 42 -21.23 -16.30 4.35
CA GLU A 42 -21.34 -14.86 4.04
C GLU A 42 -19.99 -14.12 4.12
N ARG A 43 -19.11 -14.49 5.06
CA ARG A 43 -17.75 -13.89 5.15
C ARG A 43 -16.79 -14.36 4.07
N ARG A 44 -16.99 -15.55 3.49
CA ARG A 44 -16.19 -16.02 2.34
C ARG A 44 -16.60 -15.33 1.06
N GLY A 45 -17.90 -15.14 0.85
CA GLY A 45 -18.44 -14.42 -0.31
C GLY A 45 -17.91 -12.99 -0.44
N THR A 46 -17.78 -12.26 0.67
CA THR A 46 -17.29 -10.87 0.64
C THR A 46 -15.80 -10.74 0.33
N VAL A 47 -14.96 -11.65 0.83
CA VAL A 47 -13.51 -11.63 0.56
C VAL A 47 -13.22 -12.01 -0.90
N GLU A 48 -13.87 -13.04 -1.41
CA GLU A 48 -13.67 -13.50 -2.79
C GLU A 48 -14.21 -12.48 -3.81
N GLN A 49 -15.39 -11.89 -3.54
CA GLN A 49 -15.94 -10.81 -4.37
C GLN A 49 -15.02 -9.57 -4.40
N ARG A 50 -14.45 -9.19 -3.26
CA ARG A 50 -13.50 -8.06 -3.20
C ARG A 50 -12.24 -8.35 -4.00
N ALA A 51 -11.67 -9.54 -3.86
CA ALA A 51 -10.48 -9.95 -4.61
C ALA A 51 -10.76 -9.97 -6.13
N GLN A 52 -11.92 -10.46 -6.55
CA GLN A 52 -12.35 -10.42 -7.95
C GLN A 52 -12.53 -8.99 -8.47
N GLY A 53 -13.10 -8.10 -7.64
CA GLY A 53 -13.24 -6.68 -7.94
C GLY A 53 -11.88 -6.00 -8.15
N GLU A 54 -10.95 -6.18 -7.22
CA GLU A 54 -9.59 -5.63 -7.31
C GLU A 54 -8.85 -6.13 -8.57
N GLN A 55 -8.97 -7.42 -8.89
CA GLN A 55 -8.37 -7.98 -10.11
C GLN A 55 -8.98 -7.39 -11.38
N ARG A 56 -10.31 -7.18 -11.40
CA ARG A 56 -10.99 -6.57 -12.54
C ARG A 56 -10.51 -5.14 -12.74
N GLU A 57 -10.44 -4.35 -11.67
CA GLU A 57 -9.93 -2.97 -11.73
C GLU A 57 -8.49 -2.93 -12.22
N GLN A 58 -7.62 -3.84 -11.76
CA GLN A 58 -6.24 -3.92 -12.24
C GLN A 58 -6.18 -4.19 -13.74
N ARG A 59 -6.99 -5.12 -14.27
CA ARG A 59 -7.01 -5.43 -15.70
C ARG A 59 -7.49 -4.25 -16.55
N GLU A 60 -8.52 -3.54 -16.07
CA GLU A 60 -9.02 -2.35 -16.75
C GLU A 60 -7.98 -1.22 -16.75
N ALA A 61 -7.28 -1.02 -15.63
CA ALA A 61 -6.19 -0.06 -15.54
C ALA A 61 -4.99 -0.43 -16.44
N GLN A 62 -4.60 -1.71 -16.47
CA GLN A 62 -3.56 -2.21 -17.37
C GLN A 62 -3.95 -1.97 -18.84
N ARG A 63 -5.20 -2.23 -19.20
CA ARG A 63 -5.68 -1.97 -20.56
C ARG A 63 -5.60 -0.48 -20.92
N ALA A 64 -5.93 0.43 -20.01
CA ALA A 64 -5.79 1.87 -20.25
C ALA A 64 -4.33 2.27 -20.53
N TRP A 65 -3.38 1.70 -19.79
CA TRP A 65 -1.96 1.88 -20.05
C TRP A 65 -1.53 1.34 -21.41
N CYS A 66 -2.02 0.16 -21.80
CA CYS A 66 -1.72 -0.43 -23.10
C CYS A 66 -2.29 0.38 -24.27
N VAL A 67 -3.48 0.98 -24.11
CA VAL A 67 -4.06 1.89 -25.10
C VAL A 67 -3.19 3.12 -25.28
N TYR A 68 -2.68 3.70 -24.19
CA TYR A 68 -1.72 4.79 -24.26
C TYR A 68 -0.47 4.41 -25.06
N LEU A 69 0.14 3.26 -24.76
CA LEU A 69 1.35 2.79 -25.46
C LEU A 69 1.08 2.47 -26.94
N GLU A 70 -0.12 1.97 -27.27
CA GLU A 70 -0.52 1.76 -28.66
C GLU A 70 -0.64 3.08 -29.43
N GLU A 71 -1.33 4.08 -28.89
CA GLU A 71 -1.40 5.40 -29.56
C GLU A 71 -0.02 6.07 -29.69
N LEU A 72 0.86 5.89 -28.69
CA LEU A 72 2.24 6.34 -28.79
C LEU A 72 2.99 5.64 -29.94
N TYR A 73 2.82 4.33 -30.07
CA TYR A 73 3.43 3.53 -31.12
C TYR A 73 2.90 3.87 -32.52
N GLU A 74 1.59 4.02 -32.67
CA GLU A 74 0.95 4.40 -33.93
C GLU A 74 1.42 5.77 -34.39
N ARG A 75 1.57 6.71 -33.46
CA ARG A 75 2.11 8.03 -33.77
C ARG A 75 3.59 8.00 -34.17
N ALA A 76 4.35 7.06 -33.63
CA ALA A 76 5.75 6.83 -34.01
C ALA A 76 5.91 6.29 -35.44
N THR A 77 4.87 5.61 -35.94
CA THR A 77 5.00 4.70 -37.07
C THR A 77 3.94 5.03 -38.13
N GLU A 78 4.34 5.72 -39.20
CA GLU A 78 3.46 6.27 -40.25
C GLU A 78 2.48 5.28 -40.90
N GLN A 79 2.72 3.96 -40.76
CA GLN A 79 1.92 2.89 -41.37
C GLN A 79 1.38 1.86 -40.36
N ALA A 80 1.57 2.07 -39.06
CA ALA A 80 1.09 1.12 -38.07
C ALA A 80 -0.43 1.16 -37.96
N LYS A 81 -1.04 -0.03 -37.96
CA LYS A 81 -2.43 -0.24 -37.57
C LYS A 81 -2.42 -1.19 -36.40
N GLY A 82 -2.42 -0.62 -35.20
CA GLY A 82 -2.28 -1.34 -33.96
C GLY A 82 -0.84 -1.63 -33.58
N TRP A 83 -0.66 -1.83 -32.28
CA TRP A 83 0.61 -2.13 -31.68
C TRP A 83 0.78 -3.65 -31.50
N PRO A 84 1.82 -4.29 -32.07
CA PRO A 84 1.98 -5.75 -32.00
C PRO A 84 2.09 -6.32 -30.58
N LYS A 85 2.42 -5.48 -29.60
CA LYS A 85 2.54 -5.87 -28.19
C LYS A 85 1.29 -5.59 -27.37
N PHE A 86 0.20 -5.07 -27.94
CA PHE A 86 -1.02 -4.73 -27.20
C PHE A 86 -1.56 -5.93 -26.40
N GLU A 87 -1.68 -7.08 -27.07
CA GLU A 87 -2.15 -8.32 -26.43
C GLU A 87 -1.18 -8.84 -25.37
N GLN A 88 0.13 -8.64 -25.55
CA GLN A 88 1.10 -8.96 -24.51
C GLN A 88 0.91 -8.03 -23.30
N CYS A 89 0.84 -6.72 -23.56
CA CYS A 89 0.69 -5.67 -22.55
C CYS A 89 -0.53 -5.93 -21.65
N THR A 90 -1.69 -6.26 -22.23
CA THR A 90 -2.93 -6.46 -21.47
C THR A 90 -2.90 -7.70 -20.57
N ARG A 91 -2.00 -8.65 -20.84
CA ARG A 91 -1.77 -9.83 -20.00
C ARG A 91 -0.74 -9.62 -18.90
N MET A 92 0.04 -8.55 -18.96
CA MET A 92 1.05 -8.27 -17.94
C MET A 92 0.40 -7.79 -16.65
N THR A 93 1.01 -8.17 -15.54
CA THR A 93 0.66 -7.67 -14.21
C THR A 93 1.77 -6.76 -13.72
N THR A 94 1.43 -5.50 -13.42
CA THR A 94 2.34 -4.55 -12.80
C THR A 94 2.12 -4.49 -11.29
N MET A 95 3.00 -3.77 -10.59
CA MET A 95 2.85 -3.45 -9.17
C MET A 95 2.09 -2.16 -8.92
N ALA A 96 1.75 -1.37 -9.95
CA ALA A 96 0.99 -0.14 -9.76
C ALA A 96 -0.44 -0.40 -9.30
N SER A 97 -0.92 0.47 -8.42
CA SER A 97 -2.33 0.53 -8.04
C SER A 97 -3.18 0.87 -9.26
N PRO A 98 -4.41 0.33 -9.36
CA PRO A 98 -5.29 0.64 -10.49
C PRO A 98 -5.51 2.15 -10.68
N ARG A 99 -5.59 2.89 -9.56
CA ARG A 99 -5.77 4.34 -9.55
C ARG A 99 -4.55 5.08 -10.10
N MET A 100 -3.34 4.70 -9.69
CA MET A 100 -2.10 5.33 -10.16
C MET A 100 -1.92 5.07 -11.65
N LEU A 101 -2.13 3.82 -12.07
CA LEU A 101 -1.96 3.41 -13.46
C LEU A 101 -2.96 4.10 -14.40
N ARG A 102 -4.24 4.19 -14.02
CA ARG A 102 -5.25 4.95 -14.79
C ARG A 102 -4.89 6.43 -14.88
N ALA A 103 -4.59 7.08 -13.74
CA ALA A 103 -4.25 8.50 -13.71
C ALA A 103 -3.03 8.83 -14.60
N THR A 104 -2.00 7.98 -14.54
CA THR A 104 -0.81 8.10 -15.39
C THR A 104 -1.18 7.94 -16.86
N SER A 105 -1.93 6.90 -17.20
CA SER A 105 -2.33 6.60 -18.58
C SER A 105 -3.17 7.71 -19.19
N GLU A 106 -4.17 8.20 -18.46
CA GLU A 106 -5.09 9.25 -18.92
C GLU A 106 -4.37 10.59 -19.12
N CYS A 107 -3.51 10.97 -18.17
CA CYS A 107 -2.70 12.18 -18.28
C CYS A 107 -1.74 12.11 -19.47
N SER A 108 -0.99 11.01 -19.60
CA SER A 108 -0.02 10.82 -20.68
C SER A 108 -0.71 10.77 -22.04
N LEU A 109 -1.86 10.10 -22.16
CA LEU A 109 -2.62 10.08 -23.41
C LEU A 109 -3.16 11.48 -23.78
N ALA A 110 -3.64 12.25 -22.79
CA ALA A 110 -4.08 13.62 -23.01
C ALA A 110 -2.91 14.56 -23.36
N ALA A 111 -1.71 14.31 -22.83
CA ALA A 111 -0.50 15.01 -23.21
C ALA A 111 -0.11 14.65 -24.65
N LEU A 112 -0.10 13.35 -24.99
CA LEU A 112 0.19 12.87 -26.35
C LEU A 112 -0.70 13.57 -27.36
N ARG A 113 -2.02 13.54 -27.18
CA ARG A 113 -2.97 14.13 -28.14
C ARG A 113 -2.82 15.63 -28.38
N ARG A 114 -2.21 16.35 -27.42
CA ARG A 114 -1.95 17.80 -27.51
C ARG A 114 -0.52 18.14 -27.92
N PHE A 115 0.41 17.20 -27.77
CA PHE A 115 1.80 17.39 -28.15
C PHE A 115 1.87 17.53 -29.68
N GLU A 116 2.66 18.46 -30.19
CA GLU A 116 2.86 18.67 -31.63
C GLU A 116 4.19 18.03 -32.07
N GLY A 117 4.20 17.39 -33.24
CA GLY A 117 5.43 16.78 -33.80
C GLY A 117 5.73 15.36 -33.28
N ASP A 118 7.01 15.04 -33.14
CA ASP A 118 7.49 13.71 -32.75
C ASP A 118 7.44 13.52 -31.22
N PRO A 119 6.68 12.53 -30.69
CA PRO A 119 6.65 12.26 -29.25
C PRO A 119 7.93 11.58 -28.73
N PHE A 120 8.89 11.19 -29.56
CA PHE A 120 10.18 10.62 -29.13
C PHE A 120 11.21 11.69 -28.82
N THR A 121 10.81 12.69 -28.02
CA THR A 121 11.64 13.82 -27.61
C THR A 121 11.75 13.91 -26.10
N ALA A 122 12.81 14.56 -25.62
CA ALA A 122 12.98 14.81 -24.18
C ALA A 122 11.81 15.62 -23.59
N ALA A 123 11.24 16.55 -24.36
CA ALA A 123 10.11 17.36 -23.95
C ALA A 123 8.86 16.51 -23.67
N TYR A 124 8.56 15.53 -24.54
CA TYR A 124 7.43 14.64 -24.30
C TYR A 124 7.72 13.66 -23.13
N ALA A 125 8.96 13.19 -23.00
CA ALA A 125 9.36 12.36 -21.86
C ALA A 125 9.17 13.08 -20.52
N GLU A 126 9.42 14.39 -20.46
CA GLU A 126 9.16 15.22 -19.29
C GLU A 126 7.66 15.31 -18.96
N GLU A 127 6.78 15.44 -19.96
CA GLU A 127 5.32 15.40 -19.75
C GLU A 127 4.85 14.06 -19.17
N VAL A 128 5.37 12.94 -19.69
CA VAL A 128 5.06 11.61 -19.16
C VAL A 128 5.59 11.45 -17.73
N SER A 129 6.79 11.95 -17.45
CA SER A 129 7.38 11.95 -16.10
C SER A 129 6.54 12.75 -15.12
N ARG A 130 6.07 13.94 -15.53
CA ARG A 130 5.15 14.78 -14.74
C ARG A 130 3.84 14.04 -14.46
N CYS A 131 3.23 13.43 -15.47
CA CYS A 131 2.01 12.64 -15.29
C CYS A 131 2.19 11.50 -14.27
N GLY A 132 3.32 10.78 -14.32
CA GLY A 132 3.63 9.73 -13.34
C GLY A 132 3.81 10.28 -11.91
N SER A 133 4.53 11.40 -11.76
CA SER A 133 4.74 12.06 -10.46
C SER A 133 3.44 12.58 -9.85
N ASP A 134 2.60 13.22 -10.66
CA ASP A 134 1.28 13.72 -10.26
C ASP A 134 0.36 12.55 -9.84
N ALA A 135 0.37 11.45 -10.60
CA ALA A 135 -0.39 10.25 -10.27
C ALA A 135 0.05 9.64 -8.95
N MET A 136 1.37 9.47 -8.72
CA MET A 136 1.89 8.98 -7.44
C MET A 136 1.46 9.86 -6.26
N THR A 137 1.48 11.18 -6.45
CA THR A 137 1.06 12.16 -5.44
C THR A 137 -0.46 12.07 -5.17
N ALA A 138 -1.26 11.85 -6.21
CA ALA A 138 -2.72 11.70 -6.09
C ALA A 138 -3.15 10.34 -5.50
N THR A 139 -2.25 9.36 -5.45
CA THR A 139 -2.49 8.03 -4.90
C THR A 139 -1.78 7.77 -3.58
N THR A 140 -1.42 8.82 -2.84
CA THR A 140 -0.84 8.68 -1.51
C THR A 140 -1.72 7.82 -0.59
N LEU A 141 -1.06 6.96 0.18
CA LEU A 141 -1.69 6.13 1.17
C LEU A 141 -2.03 6.99 2.41
N PRO A 142 -3.27 6.93 2.94
CA PRO A 142 -3.57 7.61 4.20
C PRO A 142 -2.65 7.11 5.32
N ARG A 143 -2.26 8.00 6.23
CA ARG A 143 -1.38 7.65 7.37
C ARG A 143 -1.90 6.47 8.20
N SER A 144 -3.21 6.33 8.35
CA SER A 144 -3.84 5.18 9.02
C SER A 144 -3.50 3.85 8.36
N ASP A 145 -3.42 3.86 7.03
CA ASP A 145 -3.19 2.67 6.21
C ASP A 145 -1.69 2.37 6.06
N LEU A 146 -0.83 3.35 6.36
CA LEU A 146 0.62 3.18 6.46
C LEU A 146 1.05 2.51 7.78
N ALA A 147 0.24 2.62 8.83
CA ALA A 147 0.56 2.10 10.17
C ALA A 147 1.01 0.61 10.18
N PRO A 148 0.42 -0.32 9.40
CA PRO A 148 0.88 -1.71 9.36
C PRO A 148 2.30 -1.89 8.82
N PHE A 149 2.78 -0.98 7.96
CA PHE A 149 4.14 -1.02 7.42
C PHE A 149 5.14 -0.49 8.45
N MET A 150 4.81 0.65 9.07
CA MET A 150 5.58 1.22 10.19
C MET A 150 5.71 0.22 11.34
N ALA A 151 4.63 -0.50 11.65
CA ALA A 151 4.64 -1.51 12.72
C ALA A 151 5.59 -2.66 12.44
N VAL A 152 5.64 -3.17 11.20
CA VAL A 152 6.57 -4.24 10.83
C VAL A 152 8.01 -3.75 10.87
N LEU A 153 8.26 -2.56 10.30
CA LEU A 153 9.59 -1.98 10.22
C LEU A 153 10.13 -1.64 11.62
N CYS A 154 9.39 -0.89 12.43
CA CYS A 154 9.83 -0.54 13.78
C CYS A 154 9.84 -1.73 14.74
N GLY A 155 8.96 -2.71 14.55
CA GLY A 155 9.04 -3.97 15.28
C GLY A 155 10.33 -4.73 14.97
N ARG A 156 10.77 -4.72 13.71
CA ARG A 156 12.04 -5.33 13.29
C ARG A 156 13.25 -4.63 13.92
N ILE A 157 13.29 -3.30 13.86
CA ILE A 157 14.39 -2.49 14.43
C ILE A 157 14.45 -2.62 15.95
N ALA A 158 13.30 -2.56 16.64
CA ALA A 158 13.23 -2.77 18.07
C ALA A 158 13.71 -4.19 18.47
N GLY A 159 13.38 -5.20 17.67
CA GLY A 159 13.88 -6.56 17.87
C GLY A 159 15.40 -6.71 17.71
N CYS A 160 16.05 -5.80 16.98
CA CYS A 160 17.51 -5.75 16.85
C CYS A 160 18.19 -5.03 18.02
N GLY A 161 17.44 -4.31 18.86
CA GLY A 161 17.97 -3.50 19.96
C GLY A 161 18.60 -2.18 19.51
N ASP A 162 18.45 -1.80 18.24
CA ASP A 162 19.05 -0.59 17.67
C ASP A 162 18.31 0.69 18.12
N LEU A 163 16.97 0.63 18.16
CA LEU A 163 16.09 1.73 18.55
C LEU A 163 14.77 1.17 19.11
N ASP A 164 14.21 1.80 20.14
CA ASP A 164 12.88 1.40 20.61
C ASP A 164 11.79 1.71 19.57
N TYR A 165 10.65 1.03 19.71
CA TYR A 165 9.57 1.10 18.74
C TYR A 165 9.01 2.52 18.58
N ASP A 166 8.78 3.23 19.68
CA ASP A 166 8.13 4.55 19.65
C ASP A 166 9.05 5.60 19.04
N THR A 167 10.33 5.58 19.38
CA THR A 167 11.33 6.46 18.78
C THR A 167 11.52 6.17 17.30
N CYS A 168 11.51 4.89 16.90
CA CYS A 168 11.54 4.51 15.48
C CYS A 168 10.32 5.06 14.74
N ARG A 169 9.13 4.84 15.28
CA ARG A 169 7.87 5.24 14.66
C ARG A 169 7.83 6.75 14.47
N GLN A 170 8.17 7.51 15.51
CA GLN A 170 8.20 8.97 15.43
C GLN A 170 9.21 9.46 14.39
N SER A 171 10.44 8.95 14.42
CA SER A 171 11.50 9.36 13.48
C SER A 171 11.11 9.08 12.03
N LEU A 172 10.50 7.93 11.76
CA LEU A 172 10.03 7.58 10.42
C LEU A 172 8.83 8.41 9.99
N GLU A 173 7.87 8.66 10.88
CA GLU A 173 6.71 9.49 10.57
C GLU A 173 7.10 10.94 10.23
N GLU A 174 8.08 11.50 10.93
CA GLU A 174 8.57 12.87 10.69
C GLU A 174 9.48 12.95 9.46
N GLY A 175 10.31 11.93 9.21
CA GLY A 175 11.32 11.95 8.14
C GLY A 175 10.87 11.33 6.81
N LEU A 176 10.41 10.08 6.85
CA LEU A 176 10.14 9.24 5.66
C LEU A 176 8.65 8.98 5.41
N GLY A 177 7.77 9.38 6.34
CA GLY A 177 6.34 9.15 6.27
C GLY A 177 5.75 9.56 4.93
N PRO A 178 5.88 10.82 4.49
CA PRO A 178 5.32 11.29 3.22
C PRO A 178 5.82 10.53 1.99
N GLN A 179 7.09 10.12 1.98
CA GLN A 179 7.70 9.36 0.88
C GLN A 179 7.15 7.93 0.85
N LEU A 180 6.98 7.30 2.03
CA LEU A 180 6.38 5.98 2.17
C LEU A 180 4.88 6.00 1.80
N GLU A 181 4.15 7.03 2.22
CA GLU A 181 2.74 7.24 1.83
C GLU A 181 2.60 7.27 0.31
N ARG A 182 3.48 8.01 -0.36
CA ARG A 182 3.49 8.13 -1.83
C ARG A 182 3.88 6.82 -2.51
N ALA A 183 5.01 6.22 -2.12
CA ALA A 183 5.52 5.02 -2.75
C ALA A 183 4.59 3.82 -2.56
N ILE A 184 4.15 3.55 -1.34
CA ILE A 184 3.26 2.43 -1.02
C ILE A 184 1.85 2.68 -1.56
N GLY A 185 1.41 3.95 -1.57
CA GLY A 185 0.15 4.37 -2.15
C GLY A 185 0.07 4.08 -3.65
N ALA A 186 1.18 4.31 -4.37
CA ALA A 186 1.31 4.00 -5.80
C ALA A 186 1.20 2.50 -6.11
N MET A 187 1.39 1.61 -5.13
CA MET A 187 1.38 0.16 -5.33
C MET A 187 -0.01 -0.47 -5.15
N ASN A 188 -0.27 -1.56 -5.87
CA ASN A 188 -1.42 -2.44 -5.63
C ASN A 188 -1.22 -3.33 -4.40
N SER A 189 -2.20 -4.17 -4.09
CA SER A 189 -2.17 -5.05 -2.91
C SER A 189 -1.00 -6.04 -2.91
N ARG A 190 -0.54 -6.49 -4.09
CA ARG A 190 0.63 -7.38 -4.21
C ARG A 190 1.92 -6.64 -3.89
N GLY A 191 2.19 -5.51 -4.53
CA GLY A 191 3.40 -4.72 -4.27
C GLY A 191 3.50 -4.31 -2.79
N ARG A 192 2.38 -3.91 -2.20
CA ARG A 192 2.26 -3.62 -0.75
C ARG A 192 2.63 -4.82 0.13
N GLN A 193 2.20 -6.03 -0.22
CA GLN A 193 2.56 -7.23 0.53
C GLN A 193 4.05 -7.54 0.41
N GLU A 194 4.64 -7.38 -0.78
CA GLU A 194 6.06 -7.61 -1.02
C GLU A 194 6.94 -6.62 -0.22
N VAL A 195 6.59 -5.32 -0.24
CA VAL A 195 7.27 -4.30 0.58
C VAL A 195 7.19 -4.63 2.07
N ARG A 196 6.00 -4.96 2.57
CA ARG A 196 5.81 -5.31 3.98
C ARG A 196 6.63 -6.55 4.37
N ALA A 197 6.68 -7.56 3.49
CA ALA A 197 7.49 -8.75 3.72
C ALA A 197 8.99 -8.43 3.73
N CYS A 198 9.44 -7.50 2.88
CA CYS A 198 10.82 -7.04 2.85
C CYS A 198 11.21 -6.29 4.13
N PHE A 199 10.35 -5.36 4.60
CA PHE A 199 10.58 -4.66 5.87
C PHE A 199 10.71 -5.60 7.07
N GLY A 200 10.01 -6.73 7.07
CA GLY A 200 10.14 -7.75 8.11
C GLY A 200 11.49 -8.49 8.12
N LYS A 201 12.31 -8.31 7.07
CA LYS A 201 13.58 -9.02 6.85
C LYS A 201 14.79 -8.09 6.85
N LEU A 202 14.63 -6.81 7.20
CA LEU A 202 15.75 -5.87 7.27
C LEU A 202 16.86 -6.40 8.20
N ALA A 203 18.11 -6.07 7.88
CA ALA A 203 19.25 -6.47 8.69
C ALA A 203 19.26 -5.67 10.02
N CYS A 204 19.86 -6.24 11.05
CA CYS A 204 20.16 -5.49 12.27
C CYS A 204 21.43 -4.66 12.04
N GLY A 205 21.42 -3.42 12.55
CA GLY A 205 22.49 -2.46 12.30
C GLY A 205 22.54 -1.92 10.87
N GLY A 206 23.35 -0.88 10.68
CA GLY A 206 23.48 -0.16 9.40
C GLY A 206 22.48 0.98 9.23
N ASP A 207 22.58 1.68 8.10
CA ASP A 207 21.67 2.77 7.78
C ASP A 207 20.31 2.20 7.31
N LEU A 208 19.24 2.71 7.91
CA LEU A 208 17.87 2.30 7.62
C LEU A 208 17.39 2.84 6.27
N GLY A 209 17.85 4.02 5.86
CA GLY A 209 17.43 4.64 4.59
C GLY A 209 17.69 3.74 3.38
N PRO A 210 18.96 3.32 3.12
CA PRO A 210 19.30 2.43 2.01
C PRO A 210 18.58 1.08 2.06
N GLN A 211 18.35 0.53 3.26
CA GLN A 211 17.63 -0.72 3.45
C GLN A 211 16.15 -0.60 3.06
N ILE A 212 15.51 0.52 3.42
CA ILE A 212 14.15 0.83 2.98
C ILE A 212 14.12 1.01 1.46
N SER A 213 15.05 1.77 0.89
CA SER A 213 15.13 1.98 -0.56
C SER A 213 15.27 0.65 -1.31
N ALA A 214 16.15 -0.25 -0.85
CA ALA A 214 16.34 -1.57 -1.44
C ALA A 214 15.07 -2.46 -1.42
N CYS A 215 14.16 -2.22 -0.47
CA CYS A 215 12.85 -2.89 -0.45
C CYS A 215 11.84 -2.26 -1.42
N LEU A 216 11.96 -0.96 -1.71
CA LEU A 216 11.01 -0.22 -2.54
C LEU A 216 11.39 -0.24 -4.02
N GLU A 217 12.68 -0.05 -4.34
CA GLU A 217 13.20 0.10 -5.71
C GLU A 217 12.71 -0.98 -6.67
N PRO A 218 12.80 -2.29 -6.38
CA PRO A 218 12.35 -3.33 -7.32
C PRO A 218 10.85 -3.24 -7.62
N ILE A 219 10.05 -2.82 -6.64
CA ILE A 219 8.60 -2.68 -6.79
C ILE A 219 8.25 -1.41 -7.56
N MET A 220 9.04 -0.34 -7.35
CA MET A 220 8.91 0.93 -8.07
C MET A 220 9.23 0.77 -9.56
N ASP A 221 10.25 -0.02 -9.89
CA ASP A 221 10.63 -0.33 -11.27
C ASP A 221 9.53 -1.14 -11.99
N ASP A 222 8.81 -1.99 -11.26
CA ASP A 222 7.71 -2.82 -11.78
C ASP A 222 6.33 -2.13 -11.75
N LEU A 223 6.26 -0.82 -11.47
CA LEU A 223 4.98 -0.09 -11.46
C LEU A 223 4.35 0.00 -12.85
N LEU A 224 5.16 0.19 -13.89
CA LEU A 224 4.70 0.33 -15.26
C LEU A 224 5.33 -0.76 -16.12
N TRP A 225 4.52 -1.40 -16.95
CA TRP A 225 5.07 -2.31 -17.95
C TRP A 225 5.50 -1.52 -19.19
N LEU A 226 6.76 -1.63 -19.58
CA LEU A 226 7.28 -1.09 -20.82
C LEU A 226 7.77 -2.23 -21.73
N PRO A 227 7.56 -2.14 -23.06
CA PRO A 227 8.19 -3.08 -23.99
C PRO A 227 9.71 -2.90 -23.94
N GLY A 228 10.46 -3.98 -23.72
CA GLY A 228 11.91 -4.04 -23.91
C GLY A 228 12.32 -4.26 -25.36
#